data_AF-A0AA43CA63-F1
#
_entry.id   AF-A0AA43CA63-F1
#
_cell.length_a   1.000
_cell.length_b   1.000
_cell.length_c   1.000
_cell.angle_alpha   90.00
_cell.angle_beta   90.00
_cell.angle_gamma   90.00
#
_symmetry.space_group_name_H-M   'P 1'
#
loop_
_entity.id
_entity.type
_entity.pdbx_description
1 polymer ?
#
loop_
_entity_poly.entity_id
_entity_poly.type
_entity_poly.pdbx_seq_one_letter_code
_entity_poly.pdbx_strand_id
1 'polypeptide(L)'
;MERPRLGLEFLYNFNNEEQTGPDINFQSERHEFRERLSIESTGWIYHPALCEYVFDFRPEWGQRMEEINTEKGSKNAFLQGYYLKTTFLPYKPYSLALFGRRQNIPSLSSFSQVSDTDIDIYGANLNFSYPVLPTSLSYTHSEEEQTGFYNSQDKSDSWRLLSSHRKGNSNTQLNATYEERMHTTSGFTSDIDT
;
A
#
# COMPACT_ATOMS: atom_id res chain seq x y z
N MET A 1 -26.68 -7.86 0.09
CA MET A 1 -25.47 -8.47 -0.47
C MET A 1 -25.40 -8.05 -1.92
N GLU A 2 -24.36 -7.34 -2.31
CA GLU A 2 -24.18 -6.94 -3.71
C GLU A 2 -23.56 -8.11 -4.49
N ARG A 3 -23.76 -8.10 -5.81
CA ARG A 3 -23.13 -9.10 -6.67
C ARG A 3 -21.63 -8.79 -6.76
N PRO A 4 -20.77 -9.83 -6.75
CA PRO A 4 -19.35 -9.62 -6.96
C PRO A 4 -19.12 -8.96 -8.33
N ARG A 5 -18.20 -8.00 -8.36
CA ARG A 5 -17.76 -7.33 -9.58
C ARG A 5 -16.44 -7.96 -10.02
N LEU A 6 -16.34 -8.20 -11.32
CA LEU A 6 -15.14 -8.71 -11.96
C LEU A 6 -14.66 -7.67 -12.96
N GLY A 7 -13.38 -7.36 -12.92
CA GLY A 7 -12.73 -6.51 -13.91
C GLY A 7 -11.44 -7.16 -14.41
N LEU A 8 -11.19 -7.04 -15.71
CA LEU A 8 -9.94 -7.43 -16.35
C LEU A 8 -9.33 -6.18 -16.95
N GLU A 9 -8.06 -5.94 -16.66
CA GLU A 9 -7.29 -4.80 -17.14
C GLU A 9 -6.00 -5.30 -17.78
N PHE A 10 -5.70 -4.77 -18.96
CA PHE A 10 -4.46 -5.04 -19.68
C PHE A 10 -3.76 -3.71 -19.91
N LEU A 11 -2.50 -3.61 -19.53
CA LEU A 11 -1.72 -2.39 -19.62
C LEU A 11 -0.42 -2.69 -20.34
N TYR A 12 -0.15 -1.91 -21.40
CA TYR A 12 1.10 -1.99 -22.14
C TYR A 12 1.82 -0.64 -22.07
N ASN A 13 3.04 -0.68 -21.58
CA ASN A 13 3.92 0.47 -21.44
C ASN A 13 5.15 0.27 -22.32
N PHE A 14 5.45 1.28 -23.13
CA PHE A 14 6.66 1.37 -23.92
C PHE A 14 7.43 2.62 -23.52
N ASN A 15 8.71 2.48 -23.23
CA ASN A 15 9.59 3.60 -22.91
C ASN A 15 10.89 3.45 -23.68
N ASN A 16 11.30 4.52 -24.38
CA ASN A 16 12.57 4.60 -25.07
C ASN A 16 13.33 5.81 -24.53
N GLU A 17 14.54 5.59 -24.05
CA GLU A 17 15.41 6.63 -23.53
C GLU A 17 16.73 6.63 -24.30
N GLU A 18 17.07 7.81 -24.84
CA GLU A 18 18.33 8.07 -25.52
C GLU A 18 18.98 9.27 -24.83
N GLN A 19 20.18 9.07 -24.28
CA GLN A 19 21.01 10.15 -23.75
C GLN A 19 22.32 10.23 -24.53
N THR A 20 22.66 11.45 -24.96
CA THR A 20 23.89 11.77 -25.67
C THR A 20 24.62 12.87 -24.92
N GLY A 21 25.78 12.54 -24.36
CA GLY A 21 26.67 13.48 -23.67
C GLY A 21 28.07 13.51 -24.31
N PRO A 22 28.95 14.41 -23.88
CA PRO A 22 30.31 14.55 -24.44
C PRO A 22 31.17 13.28 -24.38
N ASP A 23 30.84 12.32 -23.49
CA ASP A 23 31.58 11.07 -23.27
C ASP A 23 30.68 9.85 -22.95
N ILE A 24 29.36 9.96 -23.15
CA ILE A 24 28.39 8.91 -22.81
C ILE A 24 27.29 8.83 -23.87
N ASN A 25 27.18 7.68 -24.53
CA ASN A 25 26.02 7.29 -25.33
C ASN A 25 25.27 6.22 -24.55
N PHE A 26 24.04 6.52 -24.15
CA PHE A 26 23.17 5.60 -23.42
C PHE A 26 21.86 5.45 -24.19
N GLN A 27 21.52 4.22 -24.55
CA GLN A 27 20.26 3.85 -25.17
C GLN A 27 19.61 2.74 -24.35
N SER A 28 18.36 2.96 -23.96
CA SER A 28 17.55 2.03 -23.18
C SER A 28 16.16 1.90 -23.77
N GLU A 29 15.80 0.69 -24.18
CA GLU A 29 14.46 0.34 -24.65
C GLU A 29 13.77 -0.54 -23.62
N ARG A 30 12.54 -0.20 -23.25
CA ARG A 30 11.76 -0.94 -22.24
C ARG A 30 10.34 -1.21 -22.71
N HIS A 31 9.97 -2.48 -22.67
CA HIS A 31 8.61 -2.96 -22.85
C HIS A 31 8.10 -3.55 -21.55
N GLU A 32 6.91 -3.13 -21.13
CA GLU A 32 6.23 -3.68 -19.97
C GLU A 32 4.79 -4.00 -20.34
N PHE A 33 4.39 -5.24 -20.07
CA PHE A 33 3.03 -5.71 -20.23
C PHE A 33 2.50 -6.20 -18.89
N ARG A 34 1.31 -5.73 -18.51
CA ARG A 34 0.66 -6.06 -17.24
C ARG A 34 -0.76 -6.53 -17.47
N GLU A 35 -1.10 -7.66 -16.87
CA GLU A 35 -2.45 -8.20 -16.80
C GLU A 35 -2.93 -8.12 -15.36
N ARG A 36 -4.09 -7.55 -15.13
CA ARG A 36 -4.69 -7.44 -13.80
C ARG A 36 -6.10 -7.99 -13.82
N LEU A 37 -6.38 -8.92 -12.91
CA LEU A 37 -7.72 -9.38 -12.61
C LEU A 37 -8.17 -8.70 -11.31
N SER A 38 -9.39 -8.20 -11.27
CA SER A 38 -9.98 -7.58 -10.08
C SER A 38 -11.28 -8.30 -9.72
N ILE A 39 -11.39 -8.69 -8.46
CA ILE A 39 -12.56 -9.37 -7.89
C ILE A 39 -12.98 -8.59 -6.66
N GLU A 40 -14.07 -7.86 -6.76
CA GLU A 40 -14.62 -7.06 -5.67
C GLU A 40 -15.93 -7.69 -5.17
N SER A 41 -16.10 -7.78 -3.86
CA SER A 41 -17.32 -8.23 -3.21
C SER A 41 -17.61 -7.39 -1.98
N THR A 42 -18.85 -6.94 -1.86
CA THR A 42 -19.34 -6.20 -0.69
C THR A 42 -20.58 -6.90 -0.13
N GLY A 43 -20.70 -6.93 1.19
CA GLY A 43 -21.81 -7.65 1.80
C GLY A 43 -21.84 -7.56 3.31
N TRP A 44 -22.56 -8.51 3.91
CA TRP A 44 -22.69 -8.64 5.34
C TRP A 44 -22.61 -10.10 5.75
N ILE A 45 -22.07 -10.35 6.92
CA ILE A 45 -22.05 -11.67 7.55
C ILE A 45 -23.14 -11.67 8.61
N TYR A 46 -24.05 -12.63 8.54
CA TYR A 46 -25.21 -12.83 9.43
C TYR A 46 -26.29 -11.73 9.36
N HIS A 47 -25.95 -10.45 9.56
CA HIS A 47 -26.89 -9.34 9.51
C HIS A 47 -26.15 -8.03 9.20
N PRO A 48 -26.72 -7.11 8.39
CA PRO A 48 -26.07 -5.83 8.05
C PRO A 48 -25.76 -4.98 9.29
N ALA A 49 -26.61 -5.04 10.32
CA ALA A 49 -26.33 -4.34 11.58
C ALA A 49 -25.27 -5.00 12.47
N LEU A 50 -24.79 -6.20 12.13
CA LEU A 50 -23.82 -6.96 12.92
C LEU A 50 -22.43 -6.91 12.31
N CYS A 51 -22.30 -7.23 11.03
CA CYS A 51 -21.01 -7.30 10.36
C CYS A 51 -21.17 -7.00 8.88
N GLU A 52 -20.56 -5.91 8.43
CA GLU A 52 -20.43 -5.56 7.01
C GLU A 52 -18.99 -5.84 6.56
N TYR A 53 -18.81 -6.30 5.33
CA TYR A 53 -17.48 -6.53 4.77
C TYR A 53 -17.36 -5.95 3.36
N VAL A 54 -16.14 -5.54 3.04
CA VAL A 54 -15.67 -5.16 1.71
C VAL A 54 -14.42 -5.96 1.45
N PHE A 55 -14.43 -6.71 0.36
CA PHE A 55 -13.33 -7.54 -0.10
C PHE A 55 -13.01 -7.15 -1.54
N ASP A 56 -11.73 -6.98 -1.82
CA ASP A 56 -11.22 -6.71 -3.15
C ASP A 56 -9.90 -7.45 -3.32
N PHE A 57 -9.81 -8.29 -4.35
CA PHE A 57 -8.65 -9.11 -4.65
C PHE A 57 -8.18 -8.80 -6.06
N ARG A 58 -6.92 -8.39 -6.17
CA ARG A 58 -6.32 -7.82 -7.39
C ARG A 58 -4.98 -8.49 -7.71
N PRO A 59 -4.97 -9.75 -8.17
CA PRO A 59 -3.75 -10.35 -8.70
C PRO A 59 -3.36 -9.67 -10.01
N GLU A 60 -2.06 -9.42 -10.14
CA GLU A 60 -1.44 -8.76 -11.28
C GLU A 60 -0.22 -9.57 -11.75
N TRP A 61 -0.12 -9.76 -13.06
CA TRP A 61 0.99 -10.42 -13.74
C TRP A 61 1.69 -9.39 -14.61
N GLY A 62 2.99 -9.22 -14.39
CA GLY A 62 3.83 -8.30 -15.15
C GLY A 62 4.92 -9.06 -15.91
N GLN A 63 5.14 -8.68 -17.17
CA GLN A 63 6.29 -9.09 -17.96
C GLN A 63 7.03 -7.84 -18.39
N ARG A 64 8.32 -7.78 -18.08
CA ARG A 64 9.20 -6.64 -18.40
C ARG A 64 10.37 -7.13 -19.23
N MET A 65 10.57 -6.50 -20.38
CA MET A 65 11.75 -6.64 -21.22
C MET A 65 12.49 -5.31 -21.26
N GLU A 66 13.80 -5.38 -21.10
CA GLU A 66 14.67 -4.21 -21.01
C GLU A 66 15.95 -4.48 -21.82
N GLU A 67 16.30 -3.55 -22.70
CA GLU A 67 17.50 -3.60 -23.53
C GLU A 67 18.34 -2.36 -23.23
N ILE A 68 19.51 -2.53 -22.61
CA ILE A 68 20.43 -1.44 -22.24
C ILE A 68 21.74 -1.63 -22.98
N ASN A 69 22.08 -0.69 -23.88
CA ASN A 69 23.40 -0.65 -24.55
C ASN A 69 23.90 -2.04 -25.05
N THR A 70 23.01 -2.90 -25.56
CA THR A 70 23.22 -4.30 -26.07
C THR A 70 22.94 -5.45 -25.08
N GLU A 71 22.73 -5.20 -23.79
CA GLU A 71 22.32 -6.22 -22.81
C GLU A 71 20.80 -6.38 -22.77
N LYS A 72 20.32 -7.61 -23.00
CA LYS A 72 18.89 -7.96 -22.92
C LYS A 72 18.55 -8.61 -21.58
N GLY A 73 17.67 -7.97 -20.83
CA GLY A 73 17.08 -8.48 -19.60
C GLY A 73 15.59 -8.78 -19.77
N SER A 74 15.13 -9.89 -19.20
CA SER A 74 13.70 -10.21 -19.07
C SER A 74 13.38 -10.50 -17.61
N LYS A 75 12.36 -9.84 -17.06
CA LYS A 75 11.88 -10.03 -15.69
C LYS A 75 10.38 -10.30 -15.72
N ASN A 76 9.95 -11.37 -15.05
CA ASN A 76 8.53 -11.63 -14.79
C ASN A 76 8.24 -11.30 -13.33
N ALA A 77 7.10 -10.65 -13.08
CA ALA A 77 6.63 -10.31 -11.76
C ALA A 77 5.20 -10.83 -11.58
N PHE A 78 4.93 -11.40 -10.40
CA PHE A 78 3.57 -11.68 -9.96
C PHE A 78 3.33 -10.85 -8.69
N LEU A 79 2.38 -9.93 -8.78
CA LEU A 79 2.06 -8.97 -7.73
C LEU A 79 0.65 -9.28 -7.22
N GLN A 80 0.54 -9.68 -5.97
CA GLN A 80 -0.74 -9.96 -5.35
C GLN A 80 -1.22 -8.74 -4.56
N GLY A 81 -2.22 -8.03 -5.07
CA GLY A 81 -2.94 -7.00 -4.33
C GLY A 81 -4.18 -7.56 -3.64
N TYR A 82 -4.47 -7.09 -2.43
CA TYR A 82 -5.74 -7.36 -1.76
C TYR A 82 -6.17 -6.18 -0.89
N TYR A 83 -7.46 -6.11 -0.60
CA TYR A 83 -8.07 -5.21 0.35
C TYR A 83 -9.23 -5.94 1.03
N LEU A 84 -9.19 -5.99 2.35
CA LEU A 84 -10.24 -6.53 3.18
C LEU A 84 -10.57 -5.50 4.25
N LYS A 85 -11.84 -5.18 4.40
CA LYS A 85 -12.35 -4.38 5.50
C LYS A 85 -13.59 -5.04 6.06
N THR A 86 -13.63 -5.21 7.37
CA THR A 86 -14.76 -5.78 8.09
C THR A 86 -15.16 -4.83 9.20
N THR A 87 -16.44 -4.45 9.26
CA THR A 87 -16.98 -3.53 10.27
C THR A 87 -18.06 -4.22 11.09
N PHE A 88 -17.78 -4.41 12.37
CA PHE A 88 -18.70 -4.95 13.35
C PHE A 88 -19.53 -3.83 13.98
N LEU A 89 -20.82 -4.09 14.09
CA LEU A 89 -21.81 -3.25 14.77
C LEU A 89 -21.79 -1.78 14.30
N PRO A 90 -21.88 -1.51 12.98
CA PRO A 90 -21.74 -0.17 12.43
C PRO A 90 -22.76 0.85 12.98
N TYR A 91 -23.95 0.39 13.39
CA TYR A 91 -25.01 1.25 13.94
C TYR A 91 -25.04 1.33 15.47
N LYS A 92 -24.11 0.64 16.17
CA LYS A 92 -24.03 0.69 17.63
C LYS A 92 -22.99 1.73 18.07
N PRO A 93 -23.12 2.28 19.29
CA PRO A 93 -22.15 3.24 19.81
C PRO A 93 -20.78 2.61 20.15
N TYR A 94 -20.58 1.32 19.88
CA TYR A 94 -19.31 0.61 19.98
C TYR A 94 -19.12 -0.17 18.67
N SER A 95 -18.38 0.42 17.74
CA SER A 95 -18.09 -0.21 16.44
C SER A 95 -16.63 -0.64 16.39
N LEU A 96 -16.36 -1.81 15.82
CA LEU A 96 -15.00 -2.29 15.54
C LEU A 96 -14.83 -2.44 14.03
N ALA A 97 -13.88 -1.72 13.44
CA ALA A 97 -13.50 -1.91 12.05
C ALA A 97 -12.10 -2.56 11.98
N LEU A 98 -11.99 -3.69 11.31
CA LEU A 98 -10.73 -4.34 10.97
C LEU A 98 -10.44 -4.08 9.49
N PHE A 99 -9.18 -3.85 9.15
CA PHE A 99 -8.79 -3.68 7.75
C PHE A 99 -7.40 -4.29 7.52
N GLY A 100 -7.19 -4.72 6.28
CA GLY A 100 -5.93 -5.22 5.76
C GLY A 100 -5.86 -4.91 4.27
N ARG A 101 -4.70 -4.48 3.79
CA ARG A 101 -4.46 -4.25 2.38
C ARG A 101 -3.02 -4.49 2.01
N ARG A 102 -2.82 -5.04 0.82
CA ARG A 102 -1.54 -5.12 0.13
C ARG A 102 -1.62 -4.40 -1.18
N GLN A 103 -0.62 -3.59 -1.48
CA GLN A 103 -0.46 -2.96 -2.77
C GLN A 103 1.01 -2.91 -3.17
N ASN A 104 1.28 -3.01 -4.46
CA ASN A 104 2.59 -2.77 -5.05
C ASN A 104 2.54 -1.43 -5.80
N ILE A 105 3.56 -0.60 -5.58
CA ILE A 105 3.74 0.66 -6.29
C ILE A 105 5.09 0.60 -7.01
N PRO A 106 5.11 0.44 -8.34
CA PRO A 106 6.35 0.56 -9.08
C PRO A 106 6.77 2.04 -9.14
N SER A 107 8.01 2.33 -8.78
CA SER A 107 8.61 3.66 -8.86
C SER A 107 9.62 3.70 -10.00
N LEU A 108 9.34 4.55 -10.99
CA LEU A 108 10.27 4.87 -12.07
C LEU A 108 10.98 6.18 -11.71
N SER A 109 12.31 6.15 -11.66
CA SER A 109 13.12 7.37 -11.65
C SER A 109 13.80 7.51 -13.01
N SER A 110 13.84 8.74 -13.55
CA SER A 110 14.47 9.04 -14.85
C SER A 110 16.00 8.93 -14.84
N PHE A 111 16.61 8.61 -13.69
CA PHE A 111 18.06 8.60 -13.53
C PHE A 111 18.58 7.33 -12.80
N SER A 112 17.71 6.37 -12.45
CA SER A 112 18.09 5.16 -11.72
C SER A 112 17.32 3.92 -12.20
N GLN A 113 17.81 2.75 -11.79
CA GLN A 113 17.07 1.49 -11.93
C GLN A 113 15.67 1.60 -11.31
N VAL A 114 14.70 0.91 -11.92
CA VAL A 114 13.32 0.79 -11.42
C VAL A 114 13.32 0.19 -10.04
N SER A 115 12.55 0.80 -9.13
CA SER A 115 12.34 0.27 -7.79
C SER A 115 10.90 -0.23 -7.64
N ASP A 116 10.73 -1.42 -7.10
CA ASP A 116 9.44 -2.00 -6.79
C ASP A 116 9.21 -1.84 -5.28
N THR A 117 8.13 -1.17 -4.87
CA THR A 117 7.76 -0.98 -3.45
C THR A 117 6.49 -1.78 -3.14
N ASP A 118 6.63 -2.77 -2.26
CA ASP A 118 5.52 -3.53 -1.68
C ASP A 118 5.09 -2.90 -0.36
N ILE A 119 3.80 -2.62 -0.20
CA ILE A 119 3.24 -2.04 1.02
C ILE A 119 2.12 -2.93 1.54
N ASP A 120 2.31 -3.46 2.74
CA ASP A 120 1.36 -4.25 3.50
C ASP A 120 0.89 -3.46 4.73
N ILE A 121 -0.41 -3.19 4.83
CA ILE A 121 -1.00 -2.42 5.93
C ILE A 121 -2.17 -3.19 6.52
N TYR A 122 -2.16 -3.36 7.84
CA TYR A 122 -3.30 -3.92 8.57
C TYR A 122 -3.53 -3.17 9.87
N GLY A 123 -4.76 -3.23 10.38
CA GLY A 123 -5.10 -2.47 11.55
C GLY A 123 -6.53 -2.67 12.02
N ALA A 124 -6.81 -1.98 13.12
CA ALA A 124 -8.10 -2.00 13.77
C ALA A 124 -8.48 -0.59 14.21
N ASN A 125 -9.77 -0.28 14.15
CA ASN A 125 -10.32 0.95 14.67
C ASN A 125 -11.54 0.64 15.55
N LEU A 126 -11.44 1.00 16.82
CA LEU A 126 -12.48 0.92 17.81
C LEU A 126 -13.08 2.31 18.02
N ASN A 127 -14.36 2.48 17.68
CA ASN A 127 -15.06 3.73 17.92
C ASN A 127 -16.10 3.55 19.03
N PHE A 128 -16.03 4.43 20.01
CA PHE A 128 -16.97 4.57 21.10
C PHE A 128 -17.70 5.92 20.97
N SER A 129 -18.93 5.90 20.47
CA SER A 129 -19.76 7.08 20.24
C SER A 129 -20.64 7.42 21.44
N TYR A 130 -20.05 7.49 22.64
CA TYR A 130 -20.78 7.91 23.84
C TYR A 130 -21.05 9.43 23.82
N PRO A 131 -22.26 9.89 24.19
CA PRO A 131 -22.60 11.33 24.16
C PRO A 131 -21.70 12.23 25.02
N VAL A 132 -21.16 11.69 26.12
CA VAL A 132 -20.36 12.44 27.08
C VAL A 132 -18.88 12.47 26.70
N LEU A 133 -18.37 11.42 26.04
CA LEU A 133 -16.97 11.35 25.64
C LEU A 133 -16.79 10.42 24.44
N PRO A 134 -17.04 10.91 23.21
CA PRO A 134 -16.71 10.17 22.01
C PRO A 134 -15.22 9.86 21.99
N THR A 135 -14.85 8.59 21.80
CA THR A 135 -13.46 8.14 21.79
C THR A 135 -13.24 7.19 20.64
N SER A 136 -12.16 7.36 19.89
CA SER A 136 -11.70 6.41 18.87
C SER A 136 -10.29 5.96 19.19
N LEU A 137 -10.07 4.65 19.20
CA LEU A 137 -8.76 4.02 19.35
C LEU A 137 -8.44 3.30 18.05
N SER A 138 -7.36 3.69 17.40
CA SER A 138 -6.89 3.10 16.16
C SER A 138 -5.51 2.49 16.34
N TYR A 139 -5.31 1.30 15.80
CA TYR A 139 -4.03 0.64 15.65
C TYR A 139 -3.76 0.42 14.16
N THR A 140 -2.55 0.70 13.71
CA THR A 140 -2.14 0.48 12.33
C THR A 140 -0.71 0.00 12.30
N HIS A 141 -0.50 -1.15 11.69
CA HIS A 141 0.80 -1.69 11.33
C HIS A 141 1.01 -1.50 9.83
N SER A 142 2.22 -1.13 9.44
CA SER A 142 2.65 -1.00 8.05
C SER A 142 4.01 -1.64 7.89
N GLU A 143 4.15 -2.50 6.88
CA GLU A 143 5.41 -3.03 6.41
C GLU A 143 5.59 -2.58 4.95
N GLU A 144 6.72 -1.95 4.67
CA GLU A 144 7.10 -1.47 3.36
C GLU A 144 8.45 -2.10 2.98
N GLU A 145 8.47 -2.79 1.85
CA GLU A 145 9.66 -3.40 1.29
C GLU A 145 9.95 -2.77 -0.06
N GLN A 146 11.08 -2.07 -0.16
CA GLN A 146 11.56 -1.50 -1.40
C GLN A 146 12.70 -2.36 -1.94
N THR A 147 12.59 -2.75 -3.21
CA THR A 147 13.64 -3.48 -3.93
C THR A 147 14.00 -2.75 -5.21
N GLY A 148 15.23 -2.94 -5.71
CA GLY A 148 15.71 -2.32 -6.95
C GLY A 148 17.06 -1.65 -6.76
N PHE A 149 17.09 -0.31 -6.85
CA PHE A 149 18.33 0.47 -6.75
C PHE A 149 19.03 0.31 -5.39
N TYR A 150 18.27 0.31 -4.30
CA TYR A 150 18.69 -0.15 -2.97
C TYR A 150 17.57 -1.00 -2.38
N ASN A 151 17.92 -1.83 -1.39
CA ASN A 151 16.93 -2.57 -0.64
C ASN A 151 16.70 -1.86 0.69
N SER A 152 15.46 -1.48 0.96
CA SER A 152 15.07 -0.97 2.28
C SER A 152 13.83 -1.71 2.77
N GLN A 153 13.77 -1.85 4.09
CA GLN A 153 12.63 -2.38 4.80
C GLN A 153 12.24 -1.38 5.88
N ASP A 154 10.97 -0.99 5.86
CA ASP A 154 10.36 -0.07 6.78
C ASP A 154 9.21 -0.75 7.51
N LYS A 155 9.27 -0.77 8.83
CA LYS A 155 8.19 -1.27 9.69
C LYS A 155 7.70 -0.15 10.58
N SER A 156 6.40 0.03 10.65
CA SER A 156 5.78 1.05 11.49
C SER A 156 4.58 0.49 12.24
N ASP A 157 4.58 0.69 13.55
CA ASP A 157 3.45 0.43 14.42
C ASP A 157 2.95 1.75 14.99
N SER A 158 1.66 2.01 14.85
CA SER A 158 1.04 3.24 15.34
C SER A 158 -0.23 2.97 16.13
N TRP A 159 -0.32 3.64 17.28
CA TRP A 159 -1.48 3.66 18.15
C TRP A 159 -1.96 5.10 18.26
N ARG A 160 -3.25 5.33 18.02
CA ARG A 160 -3.85 6.65 18.09
C ARG A 160 -5.13 6.60 18.90
N LEU A 161 -5.18 7.39 19.96
CA LEU A 161 -6.38 7.61 20.76
C LEU A 161 -6.81 9.06 20.58
N LEU A 162 -8.04 9.24 20.09
CA LEU A 162 -8.66 10.55 19.93
C LEU A 162 -9.94 10.58 20.74
N SER A 163 -10.13 11.64 21.50
CA SER A 163 -11.40 11.97 22.11
C SER A 163 -11.68 13.45 21.97
N SER A 164 -12.91 13.79 21.62
CA SER A 164 -13.34 15.18 21.53
C SER A 164 -14.76 15.30 22.02
N HIS A 165 -15.00 16.26 22.92
CA HIS A 165 -16.31 16.54 23.47
C HIS A 165 -16.55 18.05 23.47
N ARG A 166 -17.65 18.47 22.85
CA ARG A 166 -18.08 19.87 22.82
C ARG A 166 -19.42 20.00 23.52
N LYS A 167 -19.49 20.86 24.54
CA LYS A 167 -20.72 21.16 25.27
C LYS A 167 -20.84 22.68 25.46
N GLY A 168 -21.81 23.29 24.77
CA GLY A 168 -21.97 24.74 24.74
C GLY A 168 -20.73 25.43 24.17
N ASN A 169 -20.10 26.29 24.98
CA ASN A 169 -18.88 27.01 24.63
C ASN A 169 -17.59 26.28 25.07
N SER A 170 -17.70 25.14 25.76
CA SER A 170 -16.55 24.35 26.20
C SER A 170 -16.19 23.26 25.19
N ASN A 171 -14.90 23.12 24.91
CA ASN A 171 -14.35 22.10 24.03
C ASN A 171 -13.22 21.35 24.77
N THR A 172 -13.37 20.04 24.92
CA THR A 172 -12.37 19.16 25.51
C THR A 172 -11.85 18.25 24.41
N GLN A 173 -10.53 18.22 24.24
CA GLN A 173 -9.87 17.37 23.26
C GLN A 173 -8.74 16.61 23.95
N LEU A 174 -8.66 15.32 23.66
CA LEU A 174 -7.56 14.46 24.06
C LEU A 174 -7.05 13.75 22.81
N ASN A 175 -5.77 13.90 22.53
CA ASN A 175 -5.10 13.23 21.43
C ASN A 175 -3.82 12.61 21.99
N ALA A 176 -3.75 11.29 21.96
CA ALA A 176 -2.56 10.53 22.29
C ALA A 176 -2.15 9.73 21.06
N THR A 177 -0.90 9.85 20.66
CA THR A 177 -0.32 9.09 19.55
C THR A 177 0.97 8.47 20.03
N TYR A 178 1.13 7.18 19.75
CA TYR A 178 2.37 6.44 19.96
C TYR A 178 2.74 5.81 18.62
N GLU A 179 4.00 5.95 18.23
CA GLU A 179 4.49 5.44 16.96
C GLU A 179 5.89 4.88 17.17
N GLU A 180 6.08 3.66 16.68
CA GLU A 180 7.38 3.01 16.59
C GLU A 180 7.69 2.77 15.12
N ARG A 181 8.92 3.10 14.72
CA ARG A 181 9.40 2.90 13.35
C ARG A 181 10.76 2.25 13.37
N MET A 182 10.93 1.24 12.54
CA MET A 182 12.20 0.58 12.29
C MET A 182 12.49 0.66 10.80
N HIS A 183 13.62 1.29 10.47
CA HIS A 183 14.10 1.44 9.10
C HIS A 183 15.41 0.67 8.98
N THR A 184 15.47 -0.28 8.04
CA THR A 184 16.69 -1.01 7.69
C THR A 184 16.98 -0.80 6.22
N THR A 185 18.09 -0.13 5.91
CA THR A 185 18.59 -0.02 4.53
C THR A 185 19.81 -0.93 4.37
N SER A 186 19.80 -1.73 3.31
CA SER A 186 20.95 -2.50 2.87
C SER A 186 21.49 -1.85 1.59
N GLY A 187 22.64 -1.20 1.69
CA GLY A 187 23.36 -0.56 0.57
C GLY A 187 24.81 -1.02 0.49
N PHE A 188 25.34 -1.09 -0.74
CA PHE A 188 26.71 -1.50 -1.05
C PHE A 188 27.76 -0.73 -0.23
N THR A 189 28.62 -1.44 0.49
CA THR A 189 29.91 -0.91 0.97
C THR A 189 30.80 -0.73 -0.26
N SER A 190 30.96 0.49 -0.77
CA SER A 190 32.14 0.80 -1.58
C SER A 190 33.24 1.23 -0.63
N ASP A 191 34.18 0.34 -0.32
CA ASP A 191 35.47 0.76 0.19
C ASP A 191 36.09 1.68 -0.88
N ILE A 192 36.18 2.97 -0.54
CA ILE A 192 37.02 3.90 -1.28
C ILE A 192 38.38 3.81 -0.59
N ASP A 193 39.24 2.93 -1.09
CA ASP A 193 40.67 2.98 -0.81
C ASP A 193 41.23 4.26 -1.46
N THR A 194 41.66 5.21 -0.64
CA THR A 194 42.41 6.41 -1.04
C THR A 194 43.87 6.10 -1.29
#